data_AF-A0A858U5S7-F1
#
_entry.id   AF-A0A858U5S7-F1
#
_cell.length_a   1.000
_cell.length_b   1.000
_cell.length_c   1.000
_cell.angle_alpha   90.00
_cell.angle_beta   90.00
_cell.angle_gamma   90.00
#
_symmetry.space_group_name_H-M   'P 1'
#
loop_
_entity.id
_entity.type
_entity.pdbx_description
1 polymer ?
#
loop_
_entity_poly.entity_id
_entity_poly.type
_entity_poly.pdbx_seq_one_letter_code
_entity_poly.pdbx_strand_id
1 'polypeptide(L)'
;MLRKEINIFTDERKIITDDGDEIYVLFDLEENGDYYLILTDGEALFFVKENDGKITEVNDEGEIDILVNLLFEFSKDNLILDKDQKGDLLAKLMGEDSEKSV
;
A
#
# COMPACT_ATOMS: atom_id res chain seq x y z
N MET A 1 11.98 -8.27 17.15
CA MET A 1 11.07 -9.32 16.61
C MET A 1 11.43 -9.50 15.13
N LEU A 2 11.21 -10.68 14.55
CA LEU A 2 11.38 -10.87 13.10
C LEU A 2 10.12 -10.35 12.41
N ARG A 3 10.27 -9.48 11.40
CA ARG A 3 9.14 -8.98 10.59
C ARG A 3 8.52 -10.13 9.80
N LYS A 4 7.20 -10.11 9.61
CA LYS A 4 6.49 -11.08 8.77
C LYS A 4 6.64 -10.69 7.31
N GLU A 5 7.19 -11.58 6.49
CA GLU A 5 7.26 -11.37 5.04
C GLU A 5 5.87 -11.50 4.39
N ILE A 6 5.55 -10.56 3.51
CA ILE A 6 4.31 -10.53 2.74
C ILE A 6 4.65 -10.32 1.27
N ASN A 7 4.23 -11.25 0.42
CA ASN A 7 4.24 -11.07 -1.02
C ASN A 7 2.86 -10.53 -1.46
N ILE A 8 2.83 -9.29 -1.94
CA ILE A 8 1.60 -8.68 -2.46
C ILE A 8 1.39 -8.92 -3.95
N PHE A 9 2.42 -9.34 -4.69
CA PHE A 9 2.37 -9.62 -6.12
C PHE A 9 1.77 -11.01 -6.38
N THR A 10 0.47 -11.11 -6.09
CA THR A 10 -0.32 -12.35 -6.20
C THR A 10 -1.63 -12.04 -6.91
N ASP A 11 -2.20 -13.02 -7.61
CA ASP A 11 -3.45 -12.84 -8.35
C ASP A 11 -4.63 -12.47 -7.42
N GLU A 12 -4.62 -12.94 -6.17
CA GLU A 12 -5.64 -12.62 -5.17
C GLU A 12 -5.68 -11.14 -4.77
N ARG A 13 -4.53 -10.45 -4.87
CA ARG A 13 -4.38 -9.03 -4.53
C ARG A 13 -4.35 -8.12 -5.75
N LYS A 14 -4.44 -8.70 -6.95
CA LYS A 14 -4.26 -7.99 -8.21
C LYS A 14 -5.59 -7.40 -8.70
N ILE A 15 -5.56 -6.12 -9.02
CA ILE A 15 -6.61 -5.36 -9.68
C ILE A 15 -6.08 -5.00 -11.07
N ILE A 16 -6.89 -5.25 -12.10
CA ILE A 16 -6.60 -4.84 -13.46
C ILE A 16 -7.41 -3.58 -13.76
N THR A 17 -6.74 -2.49 -14.13
CA THR A 17 -7.40 -1.25 -14.53
C THR A 17 -8.03 -1.40 -15.92
N ASP A 18 -8.92 -0.47 -16.30
CA ASP A 18 -9.53 -0.45 -17.64
C ASP A 18 -8.47 -0.33 -18.76
N ASP A 19 -7.31 0.26 -18.46
CA ASP A 19 -6.17 0.40 -19.37
C ASP A 19 -5.28 -0.85 -19.42
N GLY A 20 -5.55 -1.86 -18.59
CA GLY A 20 -4.81 -3.11 -18.52
C GLY A 20 -3.61 -3.09 -17.57
N ASP A 21 -3.45 -2.03 -16.76
CA ASP A 21 -2.38 -1.93 -15.78
C ASP A 21 -2.66 -2.84 -14.58
N GLU A 22 -1.59 -3.40 -14.01
CA GLU A 22 -1.66 -4.23 -12.82
C GLU A 22 -1.38 -3.39 -11.56
N ILE A 23 -2.39 -3.29 -10.71
CA ILE A 23 -2.29 -2.63 -9.40
C ILE A 23 -2.54 -3.67 -8.31
N TYR A 24 -1.80 -3.60 -7.21
CA TYR A 24 -1.84 -4.59 -6.14
C TYR A 24 -2.32 -3.98 -4.83
N VAL A 25 -3.18 -4.70 -4.11
CA VAL A 25 -3.66 -4.32 -2.78
C VAL A 25 -2.58 -4.61 -1.74
N LEU A 26 -2.04 -3.54 -1.15
CA LEU A 26 -1.05 -3.61 -0.08
C LEU A 26 -1.77 -3.78 1.27
N PHE A 27 -2.75 -2.91 1.52
CA PHE A 27 -3.46 -2.82 2.78
C PHE A 27 -4.92 -2.44 2.53
N ASP A 28 -5.82 -3.01 3.33
CA ASP A 28 -7.25 -2.78 3.29
C ASP A 28 -7.81 -2.61 4.71
N LEU A 29 -8.82 -1.75 4.85
CA LEU A 29 -9.36 -1.27 6.11
C LEU A 29 -10.84 -0.93 5.94
N GLU A 30 -11.69 -1.43 6.82
CA GLU A 30 -13.09 -0.99 6.93
C GLU A 30 -13.26 -0.13 8.18
N GLU A 31 -13.65 1.14 8.01
CA GLU A 31 -13.91 2.09 9.10
C GLU A 31 -15.23 2.81 8.85
N ASN A 32 -16.15 2.75 9.82
CA ASN A 32 -17.45 3.45 9.76
C ASN A 32 -18.31 3.18 8.51
N GLY A 33 -18.08 2.04 7.84
CA GLY A 33 -18.77 1.66 6.60
C GLY A 33 -18.11 2.16 5.32
N ASP A 34 -17.02 2.93 5.43
CA ASP A 34 -16.12 3.23 4.31
C ASP A 34 -15.03 2.15 4.23
N TYR A 35 -14.70 1.72 3.01
CA TYR A 35 -13.64 0.74 2.75
C TYR A 35 -12.43 1.42 2.12
N TYR A 36 -11.34 1.53 2.88
CA TYR A 36 -10.09 2.14 2.46
C TYR A 36 -9.13 1.09 1.92
N LEU A 37 -8.46 1.44 0.82
CA LEU A 37 -7.47 0.61 0.17
C LEU A 37 -6.20 1.43 -0.05
N ILE A 38 -5.06 0.82 0.27
CA ILE A 38 -3.74 1.30 -0.14
C ILE A 38 -3.26 0.37 -1.23
N LEU A 39 -3.07 0.92 -2.41
CA LEU A 39 -2.69 0.20 -3.61
C LEU A 39 -1.28 0.57 -4.06
N THR A 40 -0.64 -0.29 -4.84
CA THR A 40 0.65 0.00 -5.47
C THR A 40 0.83 -0.74 -6.79
N ASP A 41 1.50 -0.11 -7.74
CA ASP A 41 2.03 -0.73 -8.98
C ASP A 41 3.48 -1.26 -8.80
N GLY A 42 4.07 -1.01 -7.62
CA GLY A 42 5.46 -1.27 -7.28
C GLY A 42 6.38 -0.03 -7.37
N GLU A 43 5.86 1.11 -7.83
CA GLU A 43 6.60 2.38 -7.97
C GLU A 43 5.98 3.51 -7.14
N ALA A 44 4.65 3.53 -6.99
CA ALA A 44 3.92 4.52 -6.21
C ALA A 44 2.90 3.88 -5.25
N LEU A 45 2.44 4.66 -4.27
CA LEU A 45 1.31 4.34 -3.41
C LEU A 45 0.08 5.14 -3.87
N PHE A 46 -1.07 4.48 -3.91
CA PHE A 46 -2.36 5.11 -4.20
C PHE A 46 -3.28 4.89 -3.01
N PHE A 47 -3.78 5.98 -2.43
CA PHE A 47 -4.75 5.96 -1.35
C PHE A 47 -6.14 6.12 -1.96
N VAL A 48 -6.96 5.09 -1.83
CA VAL A 48 -8.29 5.09 -2.43
C VAL A 48 -9.32 4.60 -1.42
N LYS A 49 -10.57 4.98 -1.65
CA LYS A 49 -11.72 4.43 -0.95
C LYS A 49 -12.67 3.79 -1.94
N GLU A 50 -13.20 2.64 -1.58
CA GLU A 50 -14.28 1.97 -2.28
C GLU A 50 -15.59 2.30 -1.59
N ASN A 51 -16.53 2.84 -2.36
CA ASN A 51 -17.90 3.08 -1.93
C ASN A 51 -18.87 2.59 -3.01
N ASP A 52 -19.75 1.66 -2.65
CA ASP A 52 -20.73 1.04 -3.55
C ASP A 52 -20.12 0.48 -4.86
N GLY A 53 -18.95 -0.19 -4.75
CA GLY A 53 -18.23 -0.74 -5.90
C GLY A 53 -17.51 0.30 -6.76
N LYS A 54 -17.45 1.57 -6.31
CA LYS A 54 -16.70 2.63 -6.97
C LYS A 54 -15.46 2.98 -6.16
N ILE A 55 -14.30 2.83 -6.80
CA ILE A 55 -13.02 3.28 -6.24
C ILE A 55 -12.83 4.77 -6.55
N THR A 56 -12.47 5.54 -5.54
CA THR A 56 -12.17 6.98 -5.65
C THR A 56 -10.91 7.31 -4.87
N GLU A 57 -10.08 8.20 -5.41
CA GLU A 57 -8.87 8.65 -4.73
C GLU A 57 -9.20 9.45 -3.47
N VAL A 58 -8.49 9.15 -2.38
CA VAL A 58 -8.57 9.92 -1.15
C VAL A 58 -7.76 11.20 -1.36
N ASN A 59 -8.44 12.33 -1.27
CA ASN A 59 -7.84 13.66 -1.45
C ASN A 59 -7.85 14.50 -0.16
N ASP A 60 -8.46 13.97 0.92
CA ASP A 60 -8.46 14.64 2.22
C ASP A 60 -7.12 14.39 2.92
N GLU A 61 -6.40 15.45 3.24
CA GLU A 61 -5.08 15.37 3.87
C GLU A 61 -5.15 14.69 5.26
N GLY A 62 -6.24 14.88 6.01
CA GLY A 62 -6.42 14.25 7.31
C GLY A 62 -6.61 12.74 7.21
N GLU A 63 -7.41 12.28 6.24
CA GLU A 63 -7.55 10.85 5.93
C GLU A 63 -6.22 10.24 5.48
N ILE A 64 -5.48 10.92 4.59
CA ILE A 64 -4.17 10.47 4.11
C ILE A 64 -3.18 10.34 5.28
N ASP A 65 -3.10 11.34 6.17
CA ASP A 65 -2.21 11.31 7.33
C ASP A 65 -2.51 10.10 8.24
N ILE A 66 -3.78 9.77 8.43
CA ILE A 66 -4.19 8.59 9.20
C ILE A 66 -3.73 7.30 8.50
N LEU A 67 -3.99 7.16 7.20
CA LEU A 67 -3.62 5.97 6.42
C LEU A 67 -2.10 5.78 6.38
N VAL A 68 -1.33 6.87 6.24
CA VAL A 68 0.13 6.84 6.30
C VAL A 68 0.62 6.38 7.66
N ASN A 69 0.05 6.88 8.77
CA ASN A 69 0.42 6.43 10.11
C ASN A 69 0.13 4.93 10.32
N LEU A 70 -1.02 4.45 9.82
CA LEU A 70 -1.34 3.01 9.86
C LEU A 70 -0.34 2.18 9.06
N LEU A 71 0.08 2.69 7.90
CA LEU A 71 1.08 2.04 7.05
C LEU A 71 2.45 1.97 7.74
N PHE A 72 2.86 3.02 8.47
CA PHE A 72 4.06 3.02 9.31
C PHE A 72 3.98 1.99 10.43
N GLU A 73 2.85 1.84 11.10
CA GLU A 73 2.69 0.79 12.11
C GLU A 73 2.74 -0.60 11.48
N PHE A 74 2.12 -0.77 10.31
CA PHE A 74 2.14 -2.01 9.56
C PHE A 74 3.57 -2.41 9.12
N SER A 75 4.41 -1.46 8.70
CA SER A 75 5.79 -1.73 8.27
C SER A 75 6.73 -2.17 9.40
N LYS A 76 6.42 -1.84 10.66
CA LYS A 76 7.21 -2.28 11.83
C LYS A 76 7.13 -3.78 12.04
N ASP A 77 5.97 -4.37 11.75
CA ASP A 77 5.70 -5.80 11.95
C ASP A 77 5.80 -6.61 10.66
N ASN A 78 5.74 -5.96 9.50
CA ASN A 78 5.68 -6.63 8.20
C ASN A 78 6.78 -6.13 7.25
N LEU A 79 7.29 -7.05 6.43
CA LEU A 79 8.24 -6.80 5.35
C LEU A 79 7.52 -7.07 4.03
N ILE A 80 7.21 -6.02 3.27
CA ILE A 80 6.52 -6.15 1.99
C ILE A 80 7.57 -6.40 0.91
N LEU A 81 7.54 -7.59 0.33
CA LEU A 81 8.52 -7.98 -0.67
C LEU A 81 8.28 -7.26 -1.99
N ASP A 82 9.35 -6.79 -2.62
CA ASP A 82 9.32 -6.31 -4.01
C ASP A 82 9.03 -7.43 -5.02
N LYS A 83 8.86 -7.08 -6.30
CA LYS A 83 8.55 -8.05 -7.38
C LYS A 83 9.62 -9.15 -7.50
N ASP A 84 10.86 -8.84 -7.16
CA ASP A 84 11.99 -9.77 -7.20
C ASP A 84 12.15 -10.60 -5.92
N GLN A 85 11.32 -10.34 -4.89
CA GLN A 85 11.37 -10.92 -3.55
C GLN A 85 12.71 -10.71 -2.84
N LYS A 86 13.36 -9.56 -3.08
CA LYS A 86 14.70 -9.25 -2.55
C LYS A 86 14.75 -8.02 -1.65
N GLY A 87 13.79 -7.11 -1.79
CA GLY A 87 13.78 -5.82 -1.10
C GLY A 87 12.50 -5.58 -0.31
N ASP A 88 12.57 -4.60 0.59
CA ASP A 88 11.44 -4.02 1.29
C ASP A 88 10.78 -2.95 0.41
N LEU A 89 9.77 -3.35 -0.34
CA LEU A 89 9.01 -2.45 -1.21
C LEU A 89 8.42 -1.29 -0.43
N LEU A 90 7.86 -1.57 0.76
CA LEU A 90 7.16 -0.55 1.53
C LEU A 90 8.14 0.49 2.08
N ALA A 91 9.28 0.05 2.63
CA ALA A 91 10.33 0.98 3.07
C ALA A 91 10.83 1.88 1.91
N LYS A 92 10.99 1.31 0.70
CA LYS A 92 11.34 2.09 -0.50
C LYS A 92 10.28 3.14 -0.83
N LEU A 93 9.01 2.76 -0.86
CA LEU A 93 7.89 3.65 -1.21
C LEU A 93 7.67 4.76 -0.17
N MET A 94 7.95 4.47 1.10
CA MET A 94 7.85 5.45 2.20
C MET A 94 9.09 6.35 2.30
N GLY A 95 10.11 6.13 1.46
CA GLY A 95 11.34 6.91 1.48
C GLY A 95 12.29 6.56 2.64
N GLU A 96 12.04 5.46 3.36
CA GLU A 96 12.89 4.97 4.46
C GLU A 96 14.23 4.40 3.96
N ASP A 97 14.39 4.18 2.65
CA ASP A 97 15.69 3.90 2.01
C ASP A 97 16.61 5.15 1.95
N SER A 98 16.15 6.30 2.48
CA SER A 98 16.92 7.54 2.54
C SER A 98 17.71 7.71 3.84
N GLU A 99 18.41 6.68 4.32
CA GLU A 99 19.57 6.88 5.22
C GLU A 99 20.88 6.82 4.42
N LYS A 100 21.17 7.91 3.71
CA LYS A 100 22.47 8.62 3.72
C LYS A 100 22.51 9.67 2.61
N SER A 101 22.19 10.90 2.96
CA SER A 101 22.78 12.05 2.29
C SER A 101 23.06 13.16 3.29
N VAL A 102 24.36 13.26 3.61
CA VAL A 102 25.13 14.35 4.25
C VAL A 102 25.07 14.46 5.76
#